data_AF-A0A6B3UGS0-F1
#
_entry.id   AF-A0A6B3UGS0-F1
#
_cell.length_a   1.000
_cell.length_b   1.000
_cell.length_c   1.000
_cell.angle_alpha   90.00
_cell.angle_beta   90.00
_cell.angle_gamma   90.00
#
_symmetry.space_group_name_H-M   'P 1'
#
loop_
_entity.id
_entity.type
_entity.pdbx_description
1 polymer ?
#
loop_
_entity_poly.entity_id
_entity_poly.type
_entity_poly.pdbx_seq_one_letter_code
_entity_poly.pdbx_strand_id
1 'polypeptide(L)'
;MKSVVRIAVAVAAAASLSACATVTRGTNTAWEVQTDPVGAQVTTSHGHQCPSTPCAIKMPRKSEFTATITKDGYETATVVVTNKIAGGGAAGMAGNVLVGGVIGAGVDVASGAMLDLTPNPAIVKLEPKKTVAAAPVAAPAPTAEAAPAPAAQPGA
;
A
#
# COMPACT_ATOMS: atom_id res chain seq x y z
N MET A 1 53.53 -26.49 -7.42
CA MET A 1 53.12 -25.63 -6.27
C MET A 1 52.72 -24.22 -6.68
N LYS A 2 53.56 -23.43 -7.36
CA LYS A 2 53.25 -22.02 -7.72
C LYS A 2 51.95 -21.85 -8.54
N SER A 3 51.66 -22.75 -9.48
CA SER A 3 50.43 -22.71 -10.28
C SER A 3 49.17 -23.09 -9.50
N VAL A 4 49.28 -24.02 -8.54
CA VAL A 4 48.16 -24.43 -7.68
C VAL A 4 47.79 -23.31 -6.71
N VAL A 5 48.79 -22.61 -6.15
CA VAL A 5 48.58 -21.44 -5.29
C VAL A 5 47.92 -20.29 -6.08
N ARG A 6 48.32 -20.05 -7.33
CA ARG A 6 47.69 -19.03 -8.20
C ARG A 6 46.24 -19.34 -8.53
N ILE A 7 45.91 -20.61 -8.79
CA ILE A 7 44.53 -21.05 -9.05
C ILE A 7 43.68 -20.90 -7.78
N ALA A 8 44.21 -21.30 -6.61
CA ALA A 8 43.50 -21.14 -5.34
C ALA A 8 43.21 -19.67 -4.99
N VAL A 9 44.18 -18.78 -5.22
CA VAL A 9 44.01 -17.33 -5.03
C VAL A 9 42.99 -16.74 -6.02
N ALA A 10 43.01 -17.17 -7.29
CA ALA A 10 42.03 -16.72 -8.28
C ALA A 10 40.60 -17.18 -7.95
N VAL A 11 40.43 -18.42 -7.47
CA VAL A 11 39.13 -18.95 -7.02
C VAL A 11 38.63 -18.22 -5.77
N ALA A 12 39.51 -17.95 -4.80
CA ALA A 12 39.17 -17.19 -3.60
C ALA A 12 38.80 -15.72 -3.91
N ALA A 13 39.49 -15.10 -4.87
CA ALA A 13 39.16 -13.77 -5.36
C ALA A 13 37.81 -13.77 -6.10
N ALA A 14 37.55 -14.74 -6.98
CA ALA A 14 36.27 -14.85 -7.67
C ALA A 14 35.09 -15.08 -6.71
N ALA A 15 35.28 -15.86 -5.64
CA ALA A 15 34.27 -16.12 -4.61
C ALA A 15 33.99 -14.90 -3.70
N SER A 16 34.93 -13.95 -3.60
CA SER A 16 34.73 -12.73 -2.82
C SER A 16 34.02 -11.61 -3.59
N LEU A 17 34.03 -11.64 -4.93
CA LEU A 17 33.23 -10.71 -5.75
C LEU A 17 31.73 -11.05 -5.82
N SER A 18 31.31 -12.27 -5.47
CA SER A 18 29.88 -12.66 -5.48
C SER A 18 29.09 -12.17 -4.25
N ALA A 19 29.75 -11.57 -3.25
CA ALA A 19 29.11 -11.17 -1.99
C ALA A 19 28.27 -9.88 -2.09
N CYS A 20 28.43 -9.06 -3.14
CA CYS A 20 27.68 -7.80 -3.27
C CYS A 20 26.28 -7.95 -3.88
N ALA A 21 25.89 -9.14 -4.35
CA ALA A 21 24.59 -9.35 -5.00
C ALA A 21 23.47 -9.83 -4.05
N THR A 22 23.77 -10.17 -2.81
CA THR A 22 22.78 -10.74 -1.86
C THR A 22 22.20 -9.65 -0.96
N VAL A 23 21.56 -8.64 -1.54
CA VAL A 23 20.54 -7.90 -0.81
C VAL A 23 19.35 -8.84 -0.69
N THR A 24 19.24 -9.53 0.44
CA THR A 24 17.99 -10.16 0.83
C THR A 24 16.92 -9.07 0.80
N ARG A 25 15.96 -9.19 -0.13
CA ARG A 25 15.00 -8.12 -0.45
C ARG A 25 14.08 -7.74 0.71
N GLY A 26 14.24 -8.36 1.89
CA GLY A 26 13.47 -8.16 3.10
C GLY A 26 12.01 -8.60 2.96
N THR A 27 11.27 -8.55 4.07
CA THR A 27 9.83 -8.85 4.12
C THR A 27 8.96 -7.60 3.96
N ASN A 28 9.58 -6.42 3.85
CA ASN A 28 8.91 -5.15 3.66
C ASN A 28 9.26 -4.57 2.29
N THR A 29 8.39 -3.74 1.76
CA THR A 29 8.58 -2.99 0.51
C THR A 29 8.10 -1.56 0.72
N ALA A 30 8.59 -0.64 -0.11
CA ALA A 30 8.06 0.72 -0.17
C ALA A 30 6.88 0.69 -1.15
N TRP A 31 5.67 0.90 -0.64
CA TRP A 31 4.49 1.08 -1.47
C TRP A 31 4.37 2.55 -1.87
N GLU A 32 4.56 2.83 -3.15
CA GLU A 32 4.55 4.18 -3.70
C GLU A 32 3.17 4.55 -4.21
N VAL A 33 2.73 5.76 -3.91
CA VAL A 33 1.45 6.30 -4.37
C VAL A 33 1.68 7.59 -5.11
N GLN A 34 1.12 7.69 -6.30
CA GLN A 34 1.17 8.88 -7.14
C GLN A 34 -0.24 9.23 -7.56
N THR A 35 -0.60 10.50 -7.47
CA THR A 35 -1.92 10.98 -7.88
C THR A 35 -1.80 12.09 -8.90
N ASP A 36 -2.80 12.17 -9.77
CA ASP A 36 -2.99 13.27 -10.69
C ASP A 36 -4.38 13.88 -10.44
N PRO A 37 -4.48 15.10 -9.88
CA PRO A 37 -3.36 15.98 -9.47
C PRO A 37 -2.63 15.53 -8.19
N VAL A 38 -1.41 16.04 -7.99
CA VAL A 38 -0.59 15.82 -6.79
C VAL A 38 -1.17 16.48 -5.54
N GLY A 39 -0.72 16.09 -4.35
CA GLY A 39 -1.18 16.64 -3.07
C GLY A 39 -2.56 16.14 -2.67
N ALA A 40 -2.83 14.86 -2.90
CA ALA A 40 -3.96 14.16 -2.33
C ALA A 40 -3.54 13.49 -1.01
N GLN A 41 -4.47 13.41 -0.06
CA GLN A 41 -4.32 12.68 1.18
C GLN A 41 -4.61 11.20 0.92
N VAL A 42 -3.78 10.31 1.44
CA VAL A 42 -3.96 8.86 1.37
C VAL A 42 -4.09 8.30 2.77
N THR A 43 -5.04 7.39 2.97
CA THR A 43 -5.23 6.62 4.20
C THR A 43 -5.42 5.16 3.83
N THR A 44 -4.70 4.26 4.49
CA THR A 44 -4.84 2.81 4.30
C THR A 44 -5.71 2.20 5.39
N SER A 45 -6.35 1.07 5.10
CA SER A 45 -7.10 0.29 6.09
C SER A 45 -6.25 -0.21 7.26
N HIS A 46 -4.92 -0.22 7.11
CA HIS A 46 -3.97 -0.55 8.18
C HIS A 46 -3.56 0.65 9.04
N GLY A 47 -4.20 1.81 8.84
CA GLY A 47 -3.96 3.01 9.65
C GLY A 47 -2.73 3.82 9.22
N HIS A 48 -2.06 3.46 8.13
CA HIS A 48 -1.01 4.29 7.57
C HIS A 48 -1.60 5.46 6.78
N GLN A 49 -0.93 6.60 6.83
CA GLN A 49 -1.40 7.83 6.20
C GLN A 49 -0.25 8.53 5.50
N CYS A 50 -0.58 9.21 4.41
CA CYS A 50 0.32 10.09 3.69
C CYS A 50 -0.42 11.39 3.36
N PRO A 51 0.00 12.53 3.95
CA PRO A 51 -0.74 13.78 3.84
C PRO A 51 -0.71 14.43 2.45
N SER A 52 0.32 14.13 1.66
CA SER A 52 0.47 14.71 0.33
C SER A 52 1.22 13.74 -0.58
N THR A 53 0.56 13.31 -1.64
CA THR A 53 1.16 12.53 -2.74
C THR A 53 2.02 13.41 -3.66
N PRO A 54 3.10 12.88 -4.27
CA PRO A 54 3.57 11.50 -4.23
C PRO A 54 4.32 11.14 -2.93
N CYS A 55 4.17 9.90 -2.47
CA CYS A 55 4.82 9.43 -1.25
C CYS A 55 5.03 7.91 -1.25
N ALA A 56 5.91 7.44 -0.37
CA ALA A 56 6.23 6.02 -0.20
C ALA A 56 5.96 5.59 1.25
N ILE A 57 5.17 4.54 1.44
CA ILE A 57 4.83 3.99 2.75
C ILE A 57 5.50 2.61 2.89
N LYS A 58 6.28 2.41 3.94
CA LYS A 58 6.91 1.11 4.21
C LYS A 58 5.86 0.12 4.70
N MET A 59 5.66 -0.97 3.97
CA MET A 59 4.60 -1.95 4.25
C MET A 59 5.12 -3.40 4.11
N PRO A 60 4.54 -4.37 4.86
CA PRO A 60 4.87 -5.77 4.68
C PRO A 60 4.47 -6.27 3.28
N ARG A 61 5.34 -7.03 2.61
CA ARG A 61 5.09 -7.56 1.26
C ARG A 61 3.89 -8.50 1.16
N LYS A 62 3.57 -9.15 2.28
CA LYS A 62 2.42 -10.04 2.41
C LYS A 62 1.11 -9.32 2.73
N SER A 63 1.12 -8.01 2.94
CA SER A 63 -0.09 -7.29 3.33
C SER A 63 -1.07 -7.16 2.15
N GLU A 64 -2.36 -7.19 2.46
CA GLU A 64 -3.43 -6.78 1.54
C GLU A 64 -4.23 -5.69 2.23
N PHE A 65 -4.53 -4.61 1.53
CA PHE A 65 -5.19 -3.46 2.13
C PHE A 65 -5.90 -2.63 1.09
N THR A 66 -6.80 -1.78 1.58
CA THR A 66 -7.48 -0.79 0.76
C THR A 66 -6.91 0.58 1.09
N ALA A 67 -6.50 1.31 0.07
CA ALA A 67 -6.07 2.70 0.18
C ALA A 67 -7.19 3.62 -0.31
N THR A 68 -7.58 4.56 0.55
CA THR A 68 -8.55 5.61 0.25
C THR A 68 -7.79 6.90 0.01
N ILE A 69 -8.04 7.52 -1.14
CA ILE A 69 -7.40 8.76 -1.59
C ILE A 69 -8.45 9.87 -1.62
N THR A 70 -8.19 10.96 -0.93
CA THR A 70 -9.07 12.12 -0.86
C THR A 70 -8.33 13.39 -1.25
N LYS A 71 -9.02 14.27 -1.98
CA LYS A 71 -8.53 15.60 -2.31
C LYS A 71 -9.71 16.57 -2.41
N ASP A 72 -9.53 17.79 -1.93
CA ASP A 72 -10.56 18.83 -2.02
C ASP A 72 -10.91 19.16 -3.47
N GLY A 73 -12.21 19.21 -3.77
CA GLY A 73 -12.72 19.41 -5.13
C GLY A 73 -12.71 18.16 -6.03
N TYR A 74 -12.23 17.02 -5.55
CA TYR A 74 -12.18 15.75 -6.30
C TYR A 74 -12.99 14.64 -5.62
N GLU A 75 -13.40 13.66 -6.41
CA GLU A 75 -14.04 12.44 -5.92
C GLU A 75 -13.06 11.58 -5.15
N THR A 76 -13.56 10.91 -4.11
CA THR A 76 -12.75 9.96 -3.33
C THR A 76 -12.47 8.73 -4.17
N ALA A 77 -11.19 8.41 -4.35
CA ALA A 77 -10.78 7.20 -5.06
C ALA A 77 -10.34 6.13 -4.06
N THR A 78 -10.57 4.87 -4.43
CA THR A 78 -10.19 3.71 -3.61
C THR A 78 -9.38 2.74 -4.45
N VAL A 79 -8.23 2.31 -3.93
CA VAL A 79 -7.34 1.34 -4.56
C VAL A 79 -7.21 0.12 -3.67
N VAL A 80 -7.57 -1.05 -4.21
CA VAL A 80 -7.32 -2.33 -3.53
C VAL A 80 -5.91 -2.78 -3.88
N VAL A 81 -5.08 -2.98 -2.86
CA VAL A 81 -3.70 -3.45 -2.99
C VAL A 81 -3.63 -4.87 -2.46
N THR A 82 -3.10 -5.76 -3.30
CA THR A 82 -2.85 -7.17 -2.98
C THR A 82 -1.37 -7.47 -3.10
N ASN A 83 -0.97 -8.72 -2.89
CA ASN A 83 0.39 -9.20 -3.02
C ASN A 83 0.51 -10.20 -4.20
N LYS A 84 1.65 -10.18 -4.88
CA LYS A 84 1.97 -11.15 -5.94
C LYS A 84 3.46 -11.51 -5.90
N ILE A 85 3.80 -12.67 -6.42
CA ILE A 85 5.20 -13.09 -6.56
C ILE A 85 5.87 -12.18 -7.58
N ALA A 86 6.90 -11.45 -7.17
CA ALA A 86 7.68 -10.61 -8.06
C ALA A 86 8.90 -11.35 -8.61
N GLY A 87 9.42 -10.94 -9.77
CA GLY A 87 10.58 -11.58 -10.40
C GLY A 87 11.82 -11.65 -9.51
N GLY A 88 12.11 -10.58 -8.75
CA GLY A 88 13.18 -10.59 -7.75
C GLY A 88 12.92 -11.50 -6.55
N GLY A 89 11.64 -11.72 -6.21
CA GLY A 89 11.23 -12.67 -5.17
C GLY A 89 11.34 -14.12 -5.61
N ALA A 90 11.01 -14.42 -6.87
CA ALA A 90 11.22 -15.74 -7.47
C ALA A 90 12.71 -16.11 -7.56
N ALA A 91 13.57 -15.16 -7.93
CA ALA A 91 15.03 -15.35 -7.94
C ALA A 91 15.59 -15.61 -6.53
N GLY A 92 15.09 -14.88 -5.51
CA GLY A 92 15.45 -15.09 -4.11
C GLY A 92 15.06 -16.49 -3.62
N MET A 93 13.83 -16.91 -3.92
CA MET A 93 13.34 -18.25 -3.59
C MET A 93 14.16 -19.35 -4.27
N ALA A 94 14.53 -19.18 -5.54
CA ALA A 94 15.43 -20.11 -6.24
C ALA A 94 16.81 -20.19 -5.56
N GLY A 95 17.37 -19.06 -5.12
CA GLY A 95 18.63 -19.03 -4.36
C GLY A 95 18.54 -19.79 -3.03
N ASN A 96 17.47 -19.57 -2.27
CA ASN A 96 17.27 -20.26 -0.99
C ASN A 96 16.94 -21.75 -1.15
N VAL A 97 16.30 -22.16 -2.25
CA VAL A 97 16.15 -23.58 -2.61
C VAL A 97 17.52 -24.20 -2.89
N LEU A 98 18.39 -23.52 -3.64
CA LEU A 98 19.71 -24.05 -4.00
C LEU A 98 20.65 -24.16 -2.79
N VAL A 99 20.59 -23.19 -1.87
CA VAL A 99 21.49 -23.13 -0.71
C VAL A 99 20.92 -23.88 0.51
N GLY A 100 19.62 -23.74 0.77
CA GLY A 100 18.93 -24.23 1.97
C GLY A 100 17.87 -25.31 1.72
N GLY A 101 17.72 -25.79 0.48
CA GLY A 101 16.76 -26.84 0.11
C GLY A 101 15.31 -26.45 0.39
N VAL A 102 14.49 -27.46 0.71
CA VAL A 102 13.06 -27.28 1.04
C VAL A 102 12.85 -26.35 2.24
N ILE A 103 13.79 -26.33 3.19
CA ILE A 103 13.72 -25.46 4.37
C ILE A 103 13.89 -23.99 3.95
N GLY A 104 14.88 -23.69 3.12
CA GLY A 104 15.09 -22.35 2.58
C GLY A 104 13.88 -21.85 1.78
N ALA A 105 13.33 -22.71 0.93
CA ALA A 105 12.09 -22.44 0.20
C ALA A 105 10.90 -22.17 1.14
N GLY A 106 10.76 -22.99 2.18
CA GLY A 106 9.68 -22.86 3.17
C GLY A 106 9.76 -21.55 3.95
N VAL A 107 10.96 -21.12 4.33
CA VAL A 107 11.17 -19.86 5.06
C VAL A 107 10.83 -18.64 4.18
N ASP A 108 11.13 -18.65 2.88
CA ASP A 108 10.75 -17.54 1.99
C ASP A 108 9.25 -17.43 1.77
N VAL A 109 8.57 -18.58 1.61
CA VAL A 109 7.11 -18.64 1.49
C VAL A 109 6.47 -18.15 2.79
N ALA A 110 6.90 -18.66 3.94
CA ALA A 110 6.34 -18.29 5.24
C ALA A 110 6.57 -16.82 5.60
N SER A 111 7.74 -16.27 5.26
CA SER A 111 8.07 -14.87 5.53
C SER A 111 7.43 -13.89 4.53
N GLY A 112 7.03 -14.38 3.35
CA GLY A 112 6.49 -13.55 2.26
C GLY A 112 7.56 -12.71 1.55
N ALA A 113 8.85 -13.06 1.70
CA ALA A 113 9.97 -12.33 1.08
C ALA A 113 9.89 -12.31 -0.46
N MET A 114 9.27 -13.35 -1.04
CA MET A 114 9.05 -13.51 -2.49
C MET A 114 7.95 -12.60 -3.06
N LEU A 115 7.13 -12.00 -2.21
CA LEU A 115 5.99 -11.20 -2.63
C LEU A 115 6.39 -9.72 -2.86
N ASP A 116 5.54 -9.01 -3.59
CA ASP A 116 5.54 -7.56 -3.70
C ASP A 116 4.10 -7.05 -3.80
N LEU A 117 3.90 -5.80 -3.40
CA LEU A 117 2.58 -5.19 -3.39
C LEU A 117 2.19 -4.78 -4.81
N THR A 118 0.94 -5.03 -5.20
CA THR A 118 0.41 -4.72 -6.52
C THR A 118 -0.94 -4.00 -6.39
N PRO A 119 -1.12 -2.83 -7.01
CA PRO A 119 -0.14 -2.10 -7.84
C PRO A 119 0.92 -1.35 -7.01
N ASN A 120 2.15 -1.28 -7.53
CA ASN A 120 3.26 -0.48 -6.98
C ASN A 120 4.19 -0.02 -8.12
N PRO A 121 4.29 1.29 -8.43
CA PRO A 121 3.56 2.40 -7.82
C PRO A 121 2.06 2.35 -8.12
N ALA A 122 1.24 2.75 -7.15
CA ALA A 122 -0.19 2.96 -7.33
C ALA A 122 -0.43 4.36 -7.93
N ILE A 123 -0.71 4.41 -9.23
CA ILE A 123 -0.97 5.64 -9.98
C ILE A 123 -2.49 5.83 -10.07
N VAL A 124 -3.01 6.93 -9.52
CA VAL A 124 -4.45 7.22 -9.45
C VAL A 124 -4.74 8.58 -10.08
N LYS A 125 -5.62 8.62 -11.07
CA LYS A 125 -6.16 9.87 -11.61
C LYS A 125 -7.46 10.19 -10.87
N LEU A 126 -7.53 11.38 -10.28
CA LEU A 126 -8.71 11.82 -9.54
C LEU A 126 -9.64 12.59 -10.47
N GLU A 127 -10.93 12.27 -10.39
CA GLU A 127 -11.95 13.00 -11.12
C GLU A 127 -12.44 14.20 -10.30
N PRO A 128 -12.56 15.39 -10.91
CA PRO A 128 -13.17 16.53 -10.23
C PRO A 128 -14.60 16.20 -9.83
N LYS A 129 -15.00 16.56 -8.62
CA LYS A 129 -16.42 16.49 -8.22
C LYS A 129 -17.20 17.36 -9.18
N LYS A 130 -18.22 16.80 -9.84
CA LYS A 130 -19.21 17.63 -10.53
C LYS A 130 -19.88 18.50 -9.48
N THR A 131 -19.48 19.78 -9.42
CA THR A 131 -20.28 20.81 -8.77
C THR A 131 -21.59 20.86 -9.53
N VAL A 132 -22.61 20.19 -9.01
CA VAL A 132 -23.98 20.63 -9.29
C VAL A 132 -24.02 22.01 -8.66
N ALA A 133 -23.89 23.05 -9.51
CA ALA A 133 -24.12 24.42 -9.10
C ALA A 133 -25.40 24.40 -8.27
N ALA A 134 -25.31 24.86 -7.03
CA ALA A 134 -26.46 24.95 -6.15
C ALA A 134 -27.56 25.68 -6.93
N ALA A 135 -28.59 24.95 -7.37
CA ALA A 135 -29.87 25.57 -7.61
C ALA A 135 -30.19 26.31 -6.30
N PRO A 136 -30.60 27.58 -6.35
CA PRO A 136 -30.85 28.36 -5.14
C PRO A 136 -31.82 27.55 -4.29
N VAL A 137 -31.35 27.13 -3.12
CA VAL A 137 -32.18 26.45 -2.13
C VAL A 137 -33.23 27.48 -1.76
N ALA A 138 -34.44 27.32 -2.31
CA ALA A 138 -35.61 28.06 -1.87
C ALA A 138 -35.67 27.90 -0.34
N ALA A 139 -35.67 29.03 0.36
CA ALA A 139 -35.68 29.09 1.81
C ALA A 139 -36.72 28.12 2.39
N PRO A 140 -36.41 27.41 3.49
CA PRO A 140 -37.41 26.58 4.15
C PRO A 140 -38.56 27.50 4.61
N ALA A 141 -39.77 27.23 4.12
CA ALA A 141 -40.98 27.87 4.60
C ALA A 141 -41.09 27.66 6.13
N PRO A 142 -41.53 28.67 6.90
CA PRO A 142 -41.63 28.54 8.34
C PRO A 142 -42.68 27.47 8.68
N THR A 143 -42.23 26.42 9.37
CA THR A 143 -43.07 25.37 9.92
C THR A 143 -44.03 26.00 10.93
N ALA A 144 -45.33 25.89 10.66
CA ALA A 144 -46.37 26.31 11.58
C ALA A 144 -46.28 25.49 12.87
N GLU A 145 -46.02 26.20 13.95
CA GLU A 145 -46.03 25.76 15.34
C GLU A 145 -47.40 25.15 15.68
N ALA A 146 -47.43 23.83 15.91
CA ALA A 146 -48.60 23.16 16.46
C ALA A 146 -48.65 23.44 17.97
N ALA A 147 -49.61 24.29 18.36
CA ALA A 147 -49.92 24.57 19.75
C ALA A 147 -50.27 23.29 20.53
N PRO A 148 -49.87 23.16 21.80
CA PRO A 148 -50.28 22.03 22.64
C PRO A 148 -51.70 22.27 23.19
N ALA A 149 -52.59 21.30 23.01
CA ALA A 149 -53.89 21.29 23.70
C ALA A 149 -53.75 20.67 25.11
N PRO A 150 -54.51 21.15 26.11
CA PRO A 150 -54.13 21.07 27.52
C PRO A 150 -54.63 19.82 28.25
N ALA A 151 -53.95 19.54 29.37
CA ALA A 151 -54.29 18.54 30.37
C ALA A 151 -55.70 18.74 30.96
N ALA A 152 -56.47 17.65 31.03
CA ALA A 152 -57.71 17.58 31.78
C ALA A 152 -57.44 17.41 33.29
N GLN A 153 -58.14 18.18 34.11
CA GLN A 153 -58.29 17.98 35.56
C GLN A 153 -59.80 17.95 35.92
N PRO A 154 -60.17 17.41 37.11
CA PRO A 154 -61.46 16.75 37.35
C PRO A 154 -62.47 17.58 38.17
N GLY A 155 -63.74 17.13 38.24
CA GLY A 155 -64.65 17.44 39.35
C GLY A 155 -66.13 17.69 38.99
N ALA A 156 -67.00 16.77 39.42
CA ALA A 156 -68.32 17.01 40.01
C ALA A 156 -68.78 15.74 40.74
#